data_AF-A0A425WKP5-F1
#
_entry.id   AF-A0A425WKP5-F1
#
_cell.length_a   1.000
_cell.length_b   1.000
_cell.length_c   1.000
_cell.angle_alpha   90.00
_cell.angle_beta   90.00
_cell.angle_gamma   90.00
#
_symmetry.space_group_name_H-M   'P 1'
#
loop_
_entity.id
_entity.type
_entity.pdbx_description
1 polymer ?
#
loop_
_entity_poly.entity_id
_entity_poly.type
_entity_poly.pdbx_seq_one_letter_code
_entity_poly.pdbx_strand_id
1 'polypeptide(L)'
;MDTKKLRQKLLDLAIHGKLVPQDPNDEPASELLSRIHAEKLAMVARGELKPKDVKNDTVIYFGSDGLPYEKRADGKDVAKCIEGEIPFEIPEGWNWARLQSLSRVITDGDHQAPPQIASGIPFLVISNIANGVICFDDTRFVPRTYFDEIKPQRVPQRGDLLLSVTGSYGIPAVVNTDRDFCFQRHIALIKPLLSANFLSRVVSSSYCSKWFDKKATGTAQKTVALSILRSTLIPVPPLAEQRRIVDVLGKYLALVDGIERDRAELDVLLAQLKSKVLDLAVRGELTERDQKDEPASELLARIREDKLAMVARGELKPKDVKNDTVIFTGSDGLRYEKRADGKGEAKCIEKEIPFEVPEGWSWSRMERLIQLTSGIDLAKADYNSEHNGIPYITGASNFENGSLIENRWTDKPKRISHRGDLLFTCKGTVGKMAINKFTSAHIARQVMAINPYRGVDKLYLQQVLAWHVETIRRKAKGFIPGIERGVLLKALVPVPPLAEQRRIVRAIEAVISATSL
;
A
#
# COMPACT_ATOMS: atom_id res chain seq x y z
N MET A 1 -5.88 -11.40 -6.30
CA MET A 1 -7.26 -11.27 -5.77
C MET A 1 -7.43 -9.92 -5.11
N ASP A 2 -8.56 -9.26 -5.31
CA ASP A 2 -8.92 -8.01 -4.61
C ASP A 2 -9.72 -8.35 -3.33
N THR A 3 -9.02 -8.40 -2.21
CA THR A 3 -9.55 -8.77 -0.89
C THR A 3 -10.54 -7.73 -0.35
N LYS A 4 -10.39 -6.45 -0.71
CA LYS A 4 -11.34 -5.39 -0.35
C LYS A 4 -12.68 -5.61 -1.05
N LYS A 5 -12.65 -5.92 -2.35
CA LYS A 5 -13.85 -6.24 -3.12
C LYS A 5 -14.54 -7.51 -2.60
N LEU A 6 -13.76 -8.54 -2.23
CA LEU A 6 -14.30 -9.76 -1.64
C LEU A 6 -14.98 -9.50 -0.29
N ARG A 7 -14.34 -8.73 0.61
CA ARG A 7 -14.92 -8.31 1.89
C ARG A 7 -16.26 -7.60 1.70
N GLN A 8 -16.31 -6.65 0.77
CA GLN A 8 -17.55 -5.93 0.46
C GLN A 8 -18.61 -6.84 -0.12
N LYS A 9 -18.25 -7.84 -0.95
CA LYS A 9 -19.21 -8.80 -1.47
C LYS A 9 -19.78 -9.72 -0.40
N LEU A 10 -18.96 -10.15 0.57
CA LEU A 10 -19.43 -10.95 1.70
C LEU A 10 -20.42 -10.17 2.59
N LEU A 11 -20.12 -8.89 2.87
CA LEU A 11 -21.02 -8.01 3.60
C LEU A 11 -22.33 -7.77 2.83
N ASP A 12 -22.25 -7.58 1.51
CA ASP A 12 -23.40 -7.45 0.62
C ASP A 12 -24.30 -8.69 0.66
N LEU A 13 -23.73 -9.90 0.56
CA LEU A 13 -24.48 -11.14 0.69
C LEU A 13 -25.14 -11.28 2.07
N ALA A 14 -24.45 -10.84 3.14
CA ALA A 14 -24.96 -10.87 4.50
C ALA A 14 -26.21 -10.01 4.67
N ILE A 15 -26.19 -8.76 4.18
CA ILE A 15 -27.31 -7.82 4.38
C ILE A 15 -28.52 -8.11 3.48
N HIS A 16 -28.35 -8.91 2.43
CA HIS A 16 -29.44 -9.37 1.55
C HIS A 16 -30.00 -10.73 1.97
N GLY A 17 -29.55 -11.32 3.08
CA GLY A 17 -29.97 -12.65 3.53
C GLY A 17 -29.54 -13.79 2.59
N LYS A 18 -28.46 -13.60 1.83
CA LYS A 18 -27.92 -14.56 0.85
C LYS A 18 -26.66 -15.28 1.33
N LEU A 19 -26.16 -14.93 2.52
CA LEU A 19 -24.93 -15.52 3.07
C LEU A 19 -25.18 -16.86 3.77
N VAL A 20 -26.33 -17.02 4.41
CA VAL A 20 -26.73 -18.23 5.14
C VAL A 20 -28.11 -18.68 4.67
N PRO A 21 -28.44 -19.98 4.76
CA PRO A 21 -29.80 -20.45 4.47
C PRO A 21 -30.84 -19.81 5.39
N GLN A 22 -32.00 -19.48 4.82
CA GLN A 22 -33.18 -19.03 5.55
C GLN A 22 -33.81 -20.23 6.29
N ASP A 23 -34.27 -20.04 7.53
CA ASP A 23 -34.97 -21.07 8.31
C ASP A 23 -36.42 -20.61 8.56
N PRO A 24 -37.43 -21.29 8.00
CA PRO A 24 -38.84 -20.89 8.16
C PRO A 24 -39.35 -21.06 9.60
N ASN A 25 -38.62 -21.76 10.48
CA ASN A 25 -38.97 -21.90 11.89
C ASN A 25 -38.37 -20.78 12.76
N ASP A 26 -37.53 -19.92 12.20
CA ASP A 26 -37.02 -18.77 12.93
C ASP A 26 -38.17 -17.80 13.27
N GLU A 27 -38.16 -17.29 14.49
CA GLU A 27 -39.08 -16.23 14.88
C GLU A 27 -38.85 -14.98 13.99
N PRO A 28 -39.89 -14.47 13.30
CA PRO A 28 -39.72 -13.39 12.34
C PRO A 28 -39.22 -12.11 13.01
N ALA A 29 -38.49 -11.29 12.25
CA ALA A 29 -37.92 -10.04 12.74
C ALA A 29 -38.98 -9.08 13.33
N SER A 30 -40.23 -9.18 12.89
CA SER A 30 -41.37 -8.42 13.44
C SER A 30 -41.56 -8.63 14.94
N GLU A 31 -41.35 -9.85 15.44
CA GLU A 31 -41.45 -10.15 16.88
C GLU A 31 -40.28 -9.54 17.66
N LEU A 32 -39.07 -9.60 17.11
CA LEU A 32 -37.91 -8.91 17.68
C LEU A 32 -38.16 -7.39 17.77
N LEU A 33 -38.68 -6.78 16.70
CA LEU A 33 -39.01 -5.35 16.68
C LEU A 33 -40.10 -4.99 17.70
N SER A 34 -41.13 -5.83 17.84
CA SER A 34 -42.16 -5.66 18.86
C SER A 34 -41.58 -5.71 20.28
N ARG A 35 -40.66 -6.66 20.56
CA ARG A 35 -39.96 -6.75 21.85
C ARG A 35 -39.07 -5.54 22.11
N ILE A 36 -38.33 -5.07 21.09
CA ILE A 36 -37.52 -3.85 21.18
C ILE A 36 -38.40 -2.64 21.54
N HIS A 37 -39.55 -2.49 20.87
CA HIS A 37 -40.47 -1.39 21.14
C HIS A 37 -41.04 -1.46 22.56
N ALA A 38 -41.50 -2.64 22.99
CA ALA A 38 -42.00 -2.85 24.34
C ALA A 38 -40.95 -2.55 25.41
N GLU A 39 -39.69 -2.99 25.20
CA GLU A 39 -38.60 -2.70 26.13
C GLU A 39 -38.28 -1.19 26.18
N LYS A 40 -38.31 -0.48 25.04
CA LYS A 40 -38.14 0.98 25.04
C LYS A 40 -39.26 1.68 25.83
N LEU A 41 -40.50 1.23 25.73
CA LEU A 41 -41.61 1.75 26.55
C LEU A 41 -41.39 1.45 28.04
N ALA A 42 -40.93 0.24 28.39
CA ALA A 42 -40.57 -0.12 29.76
C ALA A 42 -39.43 0.75 30.30
N MET A 43 -38.40 1.05 29.50
CA MET A 43 -37.31 1.97 29.84
C MET A 43 -37.82 3.40 30.11
N VAL A 44 -38.85 3.87 29.39
CA VAL A 44 -39.50 5.16 29.68
C VAL A 44 -40.21 5.11 31.03
N ALA A 45 -40.93 4.01 31.33
CA ALA A 45 -41.58 3.83 32.62
C ALA A 45 -40.59 3.77 33.80
N ARG A 46 -39.39 3.20 33.59
CA ARG A 46 -38.28 3.18 34.56
C ARG A 46 -37.50 4.50 34.64
N GLY A 47 -37.79 5.49 33.79
CA GLY A 47 -37.09 6.78 33.75
C GLY A 47 -35.70 6.74 33.10
N GLU A 48 -35.33 5.64 32.46
CA GLU A 48 -34.04 5.46 31.76
C GLU A 48 -34.02 6.18 30.41
N LEU A 49 -35.18 6.30 29.76
CA LEU A 49 -35.42 7.06 28.53
C LEU A 49 -36.48 8.14 28.74
N LYS A 50 -36.43 9.22 27.95
CA LYS A 50 -37.48 10.24 27.98
C LYS A 50 -38.59 9.85 27.00
N PRO A 51 -39.85 10.22 27.25
CA PRO A 51 -40.95 9.97 26.31
C PRO A 51 -40.68 10.49 24.88
N LYS A 52 -39.98 11.62 24.77
CA LYS A 52 -39.58 12.19 23.47
C LYS A 52 -38.60 11.32 22.67
N ASP A 53 -37.84 10.45 23.33
CA ASP A 53 -36.83 9.59 22.70
C ASP A 53 -37.47 8.39 21.99
N VAL A 54 -38.68 8.01 22.40
CA VAL A 54 -39.52 6.96 21.78
C VAL A 54 -40.63 7.54 20.90
N LYS A 55 -41.00 8.81 21.12
CA LYS A 55 -42.07 9.50 20.38
C LYS A 55 -41.90 9.44 18.85
N ASN A 56 -40.67 9.47 18.37
CA ASN A 56 -40.33 9.49 16.94
C ASN A 56 -40.00 8.09 16.39
N ASP A 57 -40.19 7.03 17.17
CA ASP A 57 -40.04 5.68 16.67
C ASP A 57 -41.11 5.39 15.63
N THR A 58 -40.69 4.74 14.56
CA THR A 58 -41.55 4.33 13.45
C THR A 58 -41.51 2.83 13.28
N VAL A 59 -42.60 2.32 12.70
CA VAL A 59 -42.75 0.92 12.27
C VAL A 59 -42.88 0.92 10.76
N ILE A 60 -42.11 0.05 10.11
CA ILE A 60 -42.14 -0.15 8.67
C ILE A 60 -42.77 -1.53 8.39
N TYR A 61 -43.74 -1.56 7.49
CA TYR A 61 -44.46 -2.76 7.09
C TYR A 61 -44.84 -2.69 5.60
N PHE A 62 -45.21 -3.82 5.00
CA PHE A 62 -45.68 -3.87 3.63
C PHE A 62 -47.21 -3.89 3.60
N GLY A 63 -47.80 -3.02 2.77
CA GLY A 63 -49.24 -2.94 2.57
C GLY A 63 -49.78 -4.11 1.76
N SER A 64 -51.11 -4.21 1.65
CA SER A 64 -51.77 -5.20 0.80
C SER A 64 -51.47 -5.02 -0.70
N ASP A 65 -51.01 -3.83 -1.08
CA ASP A 65 -50.51 -3.47 -2.41
C ASP A 65 -49.04 -3.89 -2.64
N GLY A 66 -48.38 -4.47 -1.64
CA GLY A 66 -46.98 -4.86 -1.69
C GLY A 66 -45.99 -3.71 -1.54
N LEU A 67 -46.46 -2.48 -1.29
CA LEU A 67 -45.59 -1.31 -1.12
C LEU A 67 -45.16 -1.13 0.35
N PRO A 68 -43.96 -0.58 0.62
CA PRO A 68 -43.48 -0.35 1.97
C PRO A 68 -44.05 0.96 2.54
N TYR A 69 -44.65 0.86 3.72
CA TYR A 69 -45.23 1.97 4.47
C TYR A 69 -44.54 2.16 5.82
N GLU A 70 -44.36 3.41 6.22
CA GLU A 70 -43.84 3.82 7.51
C GLU A 70 -44.90 4.63 8.27
N LYS A 71 -45.14 4.28 9.54
CA LYS A 71 -46.01 5.06 10.44
C LYS A 71 -45.37 5.20 11.81
N ARG A 72 -45.79 6.21 12.58
CA ARG A 72 -45.34 6.35 13.98
C ARG A 72 -45.86 5.20 14.83
N ALA A 73 -45.02 4.73 15.74
CA ALA A 73 -45.32 3.59 16.61
C ALA A 73 -46.51 3.86 17.55
N ASP A 74 -46.81 5.12 17.87
CA ASP A 74 -47.96 5.52 18.68
C ASP A 74 -49.29 5.54 17.89
N GLY A 75 -49.26 5.23 16.60
CA GLY A 75 -50.44 5.13 15.73
C GLY A 75 -51.13 6.46 15.41
N LYS A 76 -50.54 7.62 15.78
CA LYS A 76 -51.17 8.94 15.62
C LYS A 76 -51.03 9.53 14.22
N ASP A 77 -50.08 9.04 13.42
CA ASP A 77 -49.80 9.54 12.08
C ASP A 77 -50.32 8.56 11.02
N VAL A 78 -50.77 9.12 9.89
CA VAL A 78 -51.15 8.34 8.71
C VAL A 78 -49.92 7.67 8.13
N ALA A 79 -50.05 6.41 7.73
CA ALA A 79 -48.96 5.66 7.11
C ALA A 79 -48.50 6.34 5.81
N LYS A 80 -47.19 6.54 5.67
CA LYS A 80 -46.55 7.15 4.51
C LYS A 80 -45.87 6.07 3.68
N CYS A 81 -46.11 6.05 2.38
CA CYS A 81 -45.36 5.18 1.46
C CYS A 81 -43.89 5.64 1.38
N ILE A 82 -42.97 4.71 1.53
CA ILE A 82 -41.51 4.94 1.52
C ILE A 82 -40.79 4.11 0.45
N GLU A 83 -41.49 3.71 -0.62
CA GLU A 83 -40.93 2.91 -1.73
C GLU A 83 -39.61 3.48 -2.25
N GLY A 84 -39.56 4.79 -2.50
CA GLY A 84 -38.35 5.47 -2.97
C GLY A 84 -37.20 5.54 -1.96
N GLU A 85 -37.40 5.11 -0.72
CA GLU A 85 -36.35 4.99 0.31
C GLU A 85 -35.84 3.56 0.50
N ILE A 86 -36.60 2.54 0.07
CA ILE A 86 -36.21 1.13 0.23
C ILE A 86 -35.03 0.81 -0.71
N PRO A 87 -33.86 0.42 -0.18
CA PRO A 87 -32.65 0.26 -0.99
C PRO A 87 -32.63 -0.99 -1.86
N PHE A 88 -33.19 -2.09 -1.34
CA PHE A 88 -33.20 -3.41 -1.96
C PHE A 88 -34.25 -4.32 -1.29
N GLU A 89 -34.56 -5.42 -1.96
CA GLU A 89 -35.44 -6.48 -1.46
C GLU A 89 -34.75 -7.32 -0.37
N ILE A 90 -35.52 -7.67 0.67
CA ILE A 90 -35.10 -8.50 1.79
C ILE A 90 -35.91 -9.81 1.80
N PRO A 91 -35.38 -10.92 2.36
CA PRO A 91 -36.11 -12.18 2.45
C PRO A 91 -37.41 -12.08 3.26
N GLU A 92 -38.27 -13.09 3.10
CA GLU A 92 -39.41 -13.29 4.00
C GLU A 92 -38.93 -13.49 5.44
N GLY A 93 -39.70 -12.95 6.39
CA GLY A 93 -39.33 -12.95 7.82
C GLY A 93 -38.36 -11.86 8.24
N TRP A 94 -37.77 -11.09 7.30
CA TRP A 94 -36.98 -9.90 7.60
C TRP A 94 -37.85 -8.64 7.62
N ASN A 95 -37.40 -7.61 8.34
CA ASN A 95 -38.06 -6.30 8.36
C ASN A 95 -37.05 -5.18 8.19
N TRP A 96 -37.46 -4.11 7.50
CA TRP A 96 -36.74 -2.84 7.57
C TRP A 96 -37.07 -2.11 8.87
N ALA A 97 -36.07 -1.50 9.50
CA ALA A 97 -36.27 -0.61 10.64
C ALA A 97 -35.28 0.56 10.60
N ARG A 98 -35.70 1.71 11.12
CA ARG A 98 -34.79 2.85 11.31
C ARG A 98 -33.85 2.55 12.48
N LEU A 99 -32.57 2.90 12.36
CA LEU A 99 -31.58 2.68 13.42
C LEU A 99 -32.00 3.30 14.77
N GLN A 100 -32.75 4.41 14.74
CA GLN A 100 -33.34 5.00 15.93
C GLN A 100 -34.30 4.05 16.68
N SER A 101 -35.19 3.37 15.97
CA SER A 101 -36.12 2.40 16.57
C SER A 101 -35.37 1.20 17.15
N LEU A 102 -34.19 0.89 16.62
CA LEU A 102 -33.32 -0.22 17.02
C LEU A 102 -32.33 0.11 18.15
N SER A 103 -32.30 1.36 18.62
CA SER A 103 -31.29 1.82 19.56
C SER A 103 -31.94 2.42 20.81
N ARG A 104 -31.33 2.16 21.97
CA ARG A 104 -31.65 2.86 23.21
C ARG A 104 -31.18 4.31 23.13
N VAL A 105 -29.94 4.52 22.67
CA VAL A 105 -29.33 5.85 22.53
C VAL A 105 -28.44 5.89 21.30
N ILE A 106 -28.47 7.02 20.60
CA ILE A 106 -27.49 7.39 19.57
C ILE A 106 -26.96 8.78 19.94
N THR A 107 -25.70 8.88 20.31
CA THR A 107 -25.07 10.14 20.76
C THR A 107 -23.63 10.19 20.24
N ASP A 108 -22.90 11.23 20.57
CA ASP A 108 -21.49 11.43 20.25
C ASP A 108 -20.72 11.86 21.51
N GLY A 109 -19.40 11.96 21.37
CA GLY A 109 -18.51 12.40 22.43
C GLY A 109 -18.72 13.87 22.81
N ASP A 110 -18.01 14.34 23.83
CA ASP A 110 -18.15 15.73 24.28
C ASP A 110 -17.68 16.73 23.20
N HIS A 111 -18.41 17.85 23.08
CA HIS A 111 -18.07 18.95 22.19
C HIS A 111 -17.12 19.95 22.85
N GLN A 112 -17.00 19.93 24.17
CA GLN A 112 -16.04 20.73 24.91
C GLN A 112 -14.64 20.09 24.83
N ALA A 113 -13.61 20.93 24.90
CA ALA A 113 -12.24 20.44 25.00
C ALA A 113 -12.08 19.72 26.35
N PRO A 114 -11.74 18.41 26.37
CA PRO A 114 -11.61 17.68 27.61
C PRO A 114 -10.34 18.12 28.37
N PRO A 115 -10.36 18.14 29.71
CA PRO A 115 -9.17 18.39 30.51
C PRO A 115 -8.14 17.27 30.29
N GLN A 116 -6.89 17.63 30.02
CA GLN A 116 -5.83 16.66 29.71
C GLN A 116 -4.87 16.48 30.88
N ILE A 117 -4.61 15.22 31.26
CA ILE A 117 -3.65 14.84 32.30
C ILE A 117 -2.69 13.76 31.79
N ALA A 118 -1.59 13.53 32.54
CA ALA A 118 -0.54 12.59 32.13
C ALA A 118 -0.96 11.11 32.22
N SER A 119 -1.86 10.76 33.16
CA SER A 119 -2.40 9.41 33.33
C SER A 119 -3.82 9.48 33.92
N GLY A 120 -4.72 8.57 33.52
CA GLY A 120 -6.12 8.62 33.95
C GLY A 120 -7.03 7.75 33.08
N ILE A 121 -8.26 8.24 32.85
CA ILE A 121 -9.23 7.58 31.96
C ILE A 121 -8.83 7.85 30.50
N PRO A 122 -8.68 6.82 29.64
CA PRO A 122 -8.33 7.02 28.24
C PRO A 122 -9.36 7.87 27.51
N PHE A 123 -8.89 8.77 26.65
CA PHE A 123 -9.70 9.59 25.76
C PHE A 123 -9.38 9.24 24.32
N LEU A 124 -10.32 8.55 23.68
CA LEU A 124 -10.15 8.00 22.34
C LEU A 124 -10.46 9.04 21.26
N VAL A 125 -9.61 9.04 20.24
CA VAL A 125 -9.80 9.78 18.99
C VAL A 125 -10.07 8.81 17.83
N ILE A 126 -10.34 9.33 16.62
CA ILE A 126 -10.74 8.52 15.46
C ILE A 126 -9.69 7.47 15.15
N SER A 127 -8.39 7.78 15.29
CA SER A 127 -7.31 6.82 15.05
C SER A 127 -7.29 5.64 16.03
N ASN A 128 -7.96 5.76 17.18
CA ASN A 128 -8.13 4.66 18.13
C ASN A 128 -9.26 3.69 17.73
N ILE A 129 -10.02 4.01 16.67
CA ILE A 129 -11.09 3.18 16.12
C ILE A 129 -10.68 2.77 14.70
N ALA A 130 -10.15 1.56 14.56
CA ALA A 130 -9.71 1.03 13.28
C ALA A 130 -10.01 -0.46 13.17
N ASN A 131 -10.35 -0.91 11.96
CA ASN A 131 -10.54 -2.32 11.62
C ASN A 131 -11.53 -3.09 12.53
N GLY A 132 -12.56 -2.43 13.06
CA GLY A 132 -13.54 -3.08 13.94
C GLY A 132 -13.13 -3.16 15.41
N VAL A 133 -11.97 -2.63 15.79
CA VAL A 133 -11.39 -2.76 17.13
C VAL A 133 -11.15 -1.39 17.76
N ILE A 134 -11.24 -1.35 19.09
CA ILE A 134 -10.89 -0.20 19.92
C ILE A 134 -9.45 -0.38 20.41
N CYS A 135 -8.59 0.57 20.07
CA CYS A 135 -7.18 0.59 20.47
C CYS A 135 -6.95 1.61 21.60
N PHE A 136 -6.31 1.16 22.67
CA PHE A 136 -5.98 1.99 23.83
C PHE A 136 -4.52 2.47 23.85
N ASP A 137 -3.79 2.25 22.76
CA ASP A 137 -2.41 2.73 22.60
C ASP A 137 -2.39 4.21 22.20
N ASP A 138 -1.36 4.93 22.63
CA ASP A 138 -1.14 6.36 22.34
C ASP A 138 -2.35 7.27 22.64
N THR A 139 -3.15 6.91 23.64
CA THR A 139 -4.32 7.69 24.04
C THR A 139 -3.94 8.90 24.89
N ARG A 140 -4.74 9.97 24.78
CA ARG A 140 -4.74 11.03 25.79
C ARG A 140 -5.49 10.56 27.04
N PHE A 141 -5.29 11.22 28.17
CA PHE A 141 -5.98 10.89 29.41
C PHE A 141 -6.74 12.07 29.97
N VAL A 142 -7.89 11.77 30.58
CA VAL A 142 -8.73 12.72 31.32
C VAL A 142 -8.84 12.28 32.79
N PRO A 143 -9.09 13.22 33.73
CA PRO A 143 -9.35 12.90 35.13
C PRO A 143 -10.57 11.98 35.30
N ARG A 144 -10.55 11.14 36.34
CA ARG A 144 -11.70 10.32 36.73
C ARG A 144 -12.94 11.16 37.05
N THR A 145 -12.75 12.32 37.68
CA THR A 145 -13.83 13.26 37.99
C THR A 145 -14.57 13.73 36.73
N TYR A 146 -13.86 13.98 35.63
CA TYR A 146 -14.47 14.32 34.34
C TYR A 146 -15.31 13.17 33.78
N PHE A 147 -14.83 11.92 33.91
CA PHE A 147 -15.59 10.75 33.48
C PHE A 147 -16.87 10.53 34.32
N ASP A 148 -16.78 10.69 35.64
CA ASP A 148 -17.90 10.47 36.56
C ASP A 148 -19.03 11.51 36.37
N GLU A 149 -18.74 12.68 35.80
CA GLU A 149 -19.73 13.70 35.41
C GLU A 149 -20.49 13.35 34.11
N ILE A 150 -20.00 12.40 33.32
CA ILE A 150 -20.64 11.99 32.07
C ILE A 150 -21.94 11.26 32.39
N LYS A 151 -23.02 11.71 31.75
CA LYS A 151 -24.34 11.07 31.88
C LYS A 151 -24.25 9.57 31.53
N PRO A 152 -24.84 8.66 32.32
CA PRO A 152 -24.74 7.21 32.10
C PRO A 152 -25.12 6.76 30.68
N GLN A 153 -26.04 7.47 30.01
CA GLN A 153 -26.45 7.17 28.64
C GLN A 153 -25.34 7.41 27.58
N ARG A 154 -24.34 8.24 27.90
CA ARG A 154 -23.21 8.60 27.02
C ARG A 154 -21.94 7.82 27.35
N VAL A 155 -21.94 7.04 28.43
CA VAL A 155 -20.81 6.18 28.81
C VAL A 155 -20.86 4.89 27.98
N PRO A 156 -19.80 4.54 27.23
CA PRO A 156 -19.73 3.28 26.49
C PRO A 156 -19.74 2.07 27.43
N GLN A 157 -20.43 1.01 27.01
CA GLN A 157 -20.54 -0.25 27.74
C GLN A 157 -20.30 -1.41 26.78
N ARG A 158 -19.90 -2.56 27.33
CA ARG A 158 -19.77 -3.79 26.54
C ARG A 158 -21.06 -4.08 25.77
N GLY A 159 -20.92 -4.36 24.48
CA GLY A 159 -22.06 -4.56 23.57
C GLY A 159 -22.56 -3.28 22.89
N ASP A 160 -22.02 -2.10 23.20
CA ASP A 160 -22.27 -0.90 22.42
C ASP A 160 -21.44 -0.88 21.13
N LEU A 161 -21.80 0.03 20.22
CA LEU A 161 -21.12 0.24 18.95
C LEU A 161 -20.61 1.69 18.87
N LEU A 162 -19.30 1.86 18.70
CA LEU A 162 -18.71 3.13 18.29
C LEU A 162 -18.67 3.21 16.77
N LEU A 163 -18.87 4.40 16.23
CA LEU A 163 -18.86 4.65 14.78
C LEU A 163 -18.17 5.97 14.48
N SER A 164 -17.16 5.97 13.61
CA SER A 164 -16.58 7.23 13.13
C SER A 164 -17.61 8.02 12.31
N VAL A 165 -17.74 9.32 12.57
CA VAL A 165 -18.72 10.18 11.89
C VAL A 165 -18.12 11.41 11.21
N THR A 166 -16.85 11.76 11.47
CA THR A 166 -16.17 12.89 10.82
C THR A 166 -14.85 12.42 10.18
N GLY A 167 -14.52 12.98 9.02
CA GLY A 167 -13.30 12.61 8.27
C GLY A 167 -13.48 11.26 7.59
N SER A 168 -12.84 10.22 8.13
CA SER A 168 -13.05 8.82 7.71
C SER A 168 -14.24 8.23 8.45
N TYR A 169 -15.45 8.59 8.04
CA TYR A 169 -16.70 8.10 8.64
C TYR A 169 -17.08 6.69 8.20
N GLY A 170 -18.00 6.06 8.93
CA GLY A 170 -18.52 4.73 8.59
C GLY A 170 -17.67 3.56 9.10
N ILE A 171 -16.70 3.80 9.99
CA ILE A 171 -15.86 2.76 10.59
C ILE A 171 -16.44 2.36 11.94
N PRO A 172 -17.08 1.19 12.06
CA PRO A 172 -17.60 0.71 13.33
C PRO A 172 -16.52 0.05 14.20
N ALA A 173 -16.70 0.07 15.53
CA ALA A 173 -16.02 -0.80 16.47
C ALA A 173 -16.95 -1.20 17.60
N VAL A 174 -17.06 -2.51 17.85
CA VAL A 174 -17.88 -3.06 18.93
C VAL A 174 -17.10 -2.93 20.25
N VAL A 175 -17.76 -2.42 21.29
CA VAL A 175 -17.18 -2.32 22.62
C VAL A 175 -17.15 -3.71 23.25
N ASN A 176 -15.96 -4.32 23.30
CA ASN A 176 -15.74 -5.67 23.86
C ASN A 176 -14.91 -5.65 25.17
N THR A 177 -14.93 -4.52 25.87
CA THR A 177 -14.18 -4.30 27.11
C THR A 177 -15.08 -3.66 28.17
N ASP A 178 -14.75 -3.89 29.44
CA ASP A 178 -15.38 -3.25 30.59
C ASP A 178 -14.54 -2.08 31.13
N ARG A 179 -13.44 -1.74 30.45
CA ARG A 179 -12.59 -0.60 30.79
C ARG A 179 -13.36 0.70 30.57
N ASP A 180 -13.33 1.60 31.57
CA ASP A 180 -13.83 2.96 31.43
C ASP A 180 -13.01 3.76 30.41
N PHE A 181 -13.67 4.44 29.48
CA PHE A 181 -13.03 5.38 28.56
C PHE A 181 -13.99 6.46 28.05
N CYS A 182 -13.40 7.59 27.66
CA CYS A 182 -14.06 8.69 26.95
C CYS A 182 -13.70 8.67 25.47
N PHE A 183 -14.43 9.41 24.65
CA PHE A 183 -14.17 9.53 23.23
C PHE A 183 -14.55 10.92 22.71
N GLN A 184 -13.93 11.34 21.61
CA GLN A 184 -14.19 12.64 21.00
C GLN A 184 -15.54 12.71 20.26
N ARG A 185 -16.07 13.94 20.06
CA ARG A 185 -17.29 14.22 19.28
C ARG A 185 -17.34 13.62 17.86
N HIS A 186 -16.19 13.31 17.27
CA HIS A 186 -16.11 12.75 15.91
C HIS A 186 -16.44 11.25 15.85
N ILE A 187 -16.81 10.66 16.99
CA ILE A 187 -17.20 9.28 17.15
C ILE A 187 -18.61 9.29 17.73
N ALA A 188 -19.53 8.58 17.08
CA ALA A 188 -20.86 8.32 17.60
C ALA A 188 -20.85 7.05 18.46
N LEU A 189 -21.60 7.08 19.55
CA LEU A 189 -21.96 5.95 20.38
C LEU A 189 -23.40 5.53 20.06
N ILE A 190 -23.55 4.27 19.67
CA ILE A 190 -24.83 3.62 19.43
C ILE A 190 -24.98 2.52 20.49
N LYS A 191 -26.09 2.54 21.20
CA LYS A 191 -26.46 1.49 22.17
C LYS A 191 -27.60 0.64 21.58
N PRO A 192 -27.28 -0.37 20.75
CA PRO A 192 -28.30 -1.13 20.03
C PRO A 192 -29.09 -2.06 20.95
N LEU A 193 -30.34 -2.32 20.60
CA LEU A 193 -31.21 -3.32 21.23
C LEU A 193 -31.26 -4.63 20.42
N LEU A 194 -30.33 -4.79 19.49
CA LEU A 194 -30.06 -6.01 18.71
C LEU A 194 -28.57 -6.37 18.80
N SER A 195 -28.14 -7.41 18.09
CA SER A 195 -26.72 -7.79 18.02
C SER A 195 -25.86 -6.64 17.48
N ALA A 196 -25.02 -6.05 18.33
CA ALA A 196 -24.05 -5.02 17.93
C ALA A 196 -23.04 -5.54 16.91
N ASN A 197 -22.68 -6.83 17.01
CA ASN A 197 -21.86 -7.49 16.02
C ASN A 197 -22.57 -7.48 14.66
N PHE A 198 -23.84 -7.87 14.58
CA PHE A 198 -24.59 -7.83 13.32
C PHE A 198 -24.69 -6.39 12.78
N LEU A 199 -25.07 -5.43 13.64
CA LEU A 199 -25.16 -4.03 13.25
C LEU A 199 -23.83 -3.49 12.70
N SER A 200 -22.70 -3.88 13.29
CA SER A 200 -21.36 -3.51 12.79
C SER A 200 -21.13 -4.01 11.35
N ARG A 201 -21.66 -5.18 10.99
CA ARG A 201 -21.56 -5.74 9.63
C ARG A 201 -22.42 -4.96 8.65
N VAL A 202 -23.65 -4.62 9.04
CA VAL A 202 -24.54 -3.77 8.21
C VAL A 202 -23.89 -2.42 7.94
N VAL A 203 -23.40 -1.75 8.97
CA VAL A 203 -22.78 -0.42 8.86
C VAL A 203 -21.50 -0.44 8.02
N SER A 204 -20.76 -1.56 8.05
CA SER A 204 -19.54 -1.76 7.23
C SER A 204 -19.82 -2.05 5.75
N SER A 205 -21.08 -2.29 5.37
CA SER A 205 -21.46 -2.65 4.01
C SER A 205 -21.38 -1.46 3.04
N SER A 206 -21.22 -1.78 1.75
CA SER A 206 -21.24 -0.76 0.68
C SER A 206 -22.56 0.02 0.62
N TYR A 207 -23.66 -0.56 1.07
CA TYR A 207 -24.95 0.10 1.20
C TYR A 207 -24.87 1.29 2.17
N CYS A 208 -24.44 1.06 3.41
CA CYS A 208 -24.31 2.12 4.41
C CYS A 208 -23.24 3.14 4.02
N SER A 209 -22.11 2.70 3.46
CA SER A 209 -21.08 3.61 2.95
C SER A 209 -21.66 4.59 1.93
N LYS A 210 -22.37 4.10 0.90
CA LYS A 210 -23.00 4.96 -0.13
C LYS A 210 -24.06 5.88 0.45
N TRP A 211 -24.84 5.40 1.41
CA TRP A 211 -25.83 6.21 2.12
C TRP A 211 -25.17 7.38 2.86
N PHE A 212 -24.09 7.10 3.60
CA PHE A 212 -23.33 8.13 4.31
C PHE A 212 -22.63 9.08 3.36
N ASP A 213 -22.00 8.60 2.28
CA ASP A 213 -21.33 9.43 1.28
C ASP A 213 -22.29 10.45 0.64
N LYS A 214 -23.54 10.03 0.35
CA LYS A 214 -24.57 10.89 -0.23
C LYS A 214 -25.10 11.96 0.74
N LYS A 215 -25.05 11.69 2.04
CA LYS A 215 -25.66 12.53 3.08
C LYS A 215 -24.64 13.31 3.93
N ALA A 216 -23.36 12.95 3.86
CA ALA A 216 -22.30 13.64 4.58
C ALA A 216 -22.16 15.09 4.08
N THR A 217 -22.02 16.01 5.02
CA THR A 217 -21.91 17.45 4.75
C THR A 217 -20.53 17.98 5.13
N GLY A 218 -20.14 19.14 4.57
CA GLY A 218 -18.84 19.77 4.80
C GLY A 218 -17.83 19.51 3.68
N THR A 219 -17.02 20.54 3.36
CA THR A 219 -16.03 20.50 2.27
C THR A 219 -14.67 19.99 2.73
N ALA A 220 -14.14 20.51 3.84
CA ALA A 220 -12.82 20.15 4.37
C ALA A 220 -12.85 18.91 5.29
N GLN A 221 -13.92 18.75 6.10
CA GLN A 221 -14.14 17.59 6.95
C GLN A 221 -15.57 17.10 6.81
N LYS A 222 -15.78 16.17 5.87
CA LYS A 222 -17.08 15.54 5.68
C LYS A 222 -17.53 14.87 6.98
N THR A 223 -18.77 15.14 7.37
CA THR A 223 -19.38 14.64 8.62
C THR A 223 -20.76 14.06 8.36
N VAL A 224 -21.02 12.89 8.93
CA VAL A 224 -22.34 12.25 8.98
C VAL A 224 -23.04 12.72 10.26
N ALA A 225 -24.10 13.52 10.10
CA ALA A 225 -24.84 14.01 11.25
C ALA A 225 -25.57 12.87 11.99
N LEU A 226 -25.71 13.02 13.30
CA LEU A 226 -26.47 12.11 14.16
C LEU A 226 -27.93 11.88 13.70
N SER A 227 -28.54 12.87 13.06
CA SER A 227 -29.88 12.74 12.44
C SER A 227 -29.89 11.79 11.24
N ILE A 228 -28.80 11.73 10.46
CA ILE A 228 -28.64 10.78 9.36
C ILE A 228 -28.47 9.37 9.90
N LEU A 229 -27.69 9.18 10.96
CA LEU A 229 -27.56 7.87 11.61
C LEU A 229 -28.92 7.35 12.09
N ARG A 230 -29.71 8.20 12.76
CA ARG A 230 -31.05 7.84 13.27
C ARG A 230 -31.99 7.36 12.16
N SER A 231 -31.95 8.00 11.00
CA SER A 231 -32.84 7.71 9.87
C SER A 231 -32.33 6.61 8.93
N THR A 232 -31.11 6.11 9.12
CA THR A 232 -30.57 4.99 8.35
C THR A 232 -31.48 3.76 8.48
N LEU A 233 -31.86 3.18 7.35
CA LEU A 233 -32.61 1.92 7.27
C LEU A 233 -31.65 0.76 7.49
N ILE A 234 -32.03 -0.16 8.37
CA ILE A 234 -31.29 -1.39 8.69
C ILE A 234 -32.19 -2.57 8.30
N PRO A 235 -31.68 -3.54 7.51
CA PRO A 235 -32.38 -4.79 7.25
C PRO A 235 -32.20 -5.68 8.49
N VAL A 236 -33.30 -6.03 9.15
CA VAL A 236 -33.32 -6.77 10.40
C VAL A 236 -33.75 -8.22 10.11
N PRO A 237 -32.85 -9.22 10.27
CA PRO A 237 -33.20 -10.62 10.24
C PRO A 237 -33.81 -11.08 11.58
N PRO A 238 -34.43 -12.26 11.60
CA PRO A 238 -34.60 -13.05 12.83
C PRO A 238 -33.37 -13.07 13.71
N LEU A 239 -33.56 -13.08 15.03
CA LEU A 239 -32.45 -13.02 15.99
C LEU A 239 -31.51 -14.24 15.88
N ALA A 240 -32.06 -15.42 15.59
CA ALA A 240 -31.28 -16.63 15.36
C ALA A 240 -30.41 -16.50 14.09
N GLU A 241 -30.98 -15.98 13.01
CA GLU A 241 -30.26 -15.73 11.77
C GLU A 241 -29.16 -14.67 11.92
N GLN A 242 -29.38 -13.59 12.70
CA GLN A 242 -28.33 -12.61 12.99
C GLN A 242 -27.06 -13.27 13.55
N ARG A 243 -27.21 -14.27 14.43
CA ARG A 243 -26.07 -15.03 14.98
C ARG A 243 -25.39 -15.86 13.89
N ARG A 244 -26.17 -16.62 13.10
CA ARG A 244 -25.64 -17.42 11.98
C ARG A 244 -24.87 -16.58 10.97
N ILE A 245 -25.40 -15.40 10.61
CA ILE A 245 -24.73 -14.44 9.72
C ILE A 245 -23.40 -13.97 10.31
N VAL A 246 -23.38 -13.55 11.58
CA VAL A 246 -22.16 -13.06 12.24
C VAL A 246 -21.09 -14.14 12.30
N ASP A 247 -21.47 -15.38 12.63
CA ASP A 247 -20.54 -16.51 12.74
C ASP A 247 -19.93 -16.89 11.39
N VAL A 248 -20.76 -17.05 10.35
CA VAL A 248 -20.30 -17.41 9.00
C VAL A 248 -19.46 -16.29 8.40
N LEU A 249 -19.89 -15.04 8.54
CA LEU A 249 -19.13 -13.90 8.05
C LEU A 249 -17.80 -13.76 8.78
N GLY A 250 -17.77 -13.99 10.10
CA GLY A 250 -16.52 -14.00 10.87
C GLY A 250 -15.50 -15.00 10.34
N LYS A 251 -15.94 -16.23 10.00
CA LYS A 251 -15.08 -17.26 9.39
C LYS A 251 -14.52 -16.79 8.04
N TYR A 252 -15.36 -16.26 7.16
CA TYR A 252 -14.89 -15.81 5.84
C TYR A 252 -13.98 -14.58 5.92
N LEU A 253 -14.28 -13.61 6.78
CA LEU A 253 -13.43 -12.44 6.96
C LEU A 253 -12.06 -12.81 7.53
N ALA A 254 -11.99 -13.78 8.45
CA ALA A 254 -10.72 -14.30 8.96
C ALA A 254 -9.87 -14.96 7.86
N LEU A 255 -10.50 -15.68 6.92
CA LEU A 255 -9.80 -16.23 5.74
C LEU A 255 -9.28 -15.11 4.82
N VAL A 256 -10.07 -14.05 4.61
CA VAL A 256 -9.63 -12.89 3.83
C VAL A 256 -8.43 -12.21 4.50
N ASP A 257 -8.48 -12.02 5.82
CA ASP A 257 -7.36 -11.44 6.60
C ASP A 257 -6.11 -12.32 6.51
N GLY A 258 -6.26 -13.65 6.52
CA GLY A 258 -5.17 -14.61 6.32
C GLY A 258 -4.51 -14.45 4.94
N ILE A 259 -5.31 -14.37 3.88
CA ILE A 259 -4.78 -14.19 2.52
C ILE A 259 -4.05 -12.86 2.35
N GLU A 260 -4.53 -11.78 2.98
CA GLU A 260 -3.82 -10.49 2.97
C GLU A 260 -2.46 -10.57 3.66
N ARG A 261 -2.39 -11.29 4.79
CA ARG A 261 -1.13 -11.52 5.52
C ARG A 261 -0.16 -12.36 4.71
N ASP A 262 -0.60 -13.52 4.21
CA ASP A 262 0.25 -14.45 3.46
C ASP A 262 0.82 -13.78 2.20
N ARG A 263 0.03 -12.94 1.53
CA ARG A 263 0.50 -12.15 0.39
C ARG A 263 1.58 -11.15 0.77
N ALA A 264 1.41 -10.44 1.87
CA ALA A 264 2.41 -9.48 2.35
C ALA A 264 3.72 -10.17 2.74
N GLU A 265 3.64 -11.33 3.38
CA GLU A 265 4.81 -12.17 3.71
C GLU A 265 5.50 -12.70 2.43
N LEU A 266 4.72 -13.16 1.44
CA LEU A 266 5.25 -13.60 0.16
C LEU A 266 5.97 -12.48 -0.59
N ASP A 267 5.42 -11.26 -0.61
CA ASP A 267 6.06 -10.09 -1.22
C ASP A 267 7.42 -9.78 -0.57
N VAL A 268 7.53 -9.92 0.75
CA VAL A 268 8.79 -9.77 1.49
C VAL A 268 9.78 -10.88 1.13
N LEU A 269 9.34 -12.14 1.12
CA LEU A 269 10.18 -13.29 0.76
C LEU A 269 10.67 -13.19 -0.69
N LEU A 270 9.82 -12.76 -1.63
CA LEU A 270 10.20 -12.54 -3.02
C LEU A 270 11.27 -11.44 -3.15
N ALA A 271 11.17 -10.36 -2.38
CA ALA A 271 12.19 -9.32 -2.36
C ALA A 271 13.53 -9.85 -1.82
N GLN A 272 13.50 -10.66 -0.75
CA GLN A 272 14.69 -11.30 -0.19
C GLN A 272 15.32 -12.31 -1.16
N LEU A 273 14.50 -13.14 -1.83
CA LEU A 273 14.96 -14.11 -2.82
C LEU A 273 15.64 -13.41 -3.99
N LYS A 274 15.01 -12.37 -4.57
CA LYS A 274 15.59 -11.58 -5.66
C LYS A 274 16.95 -11.03 -5.27
N SER A 275 17.05 -10.50 -4.06
CA SER A 275 18.34 -10.04 -3.55
C SER A 275 19.37 -11.16 -3.45
N LYS A 276 18.99 -12.29 -2.84
CA LYS A 276 19.94 -13.39 -2.63
C LYS A 276 20.42 -13.96 -3.96
N VAL A 277 19.54 -14.06 -4.95
CA VAL A 277 19.89 -14.46 -6.32
C VAL A 277 20.89 -13.49 -6.94
N LEU A 278 20.69 -12.17 -6.78
CA LEU A 278 21.65 -11.18 -7.25
C LEU A 278 23.01 -11.30 -6.55
N ASP A 279 23.02 -11.53 -5.23
CA ASP A 279 24.25 -11.73 -4.44
C ASP A 279 25.02 -12.98 -4.89
N LEU A 280 24.33 -14.10 -5.11
CA LEU A 280 24.94 -15.34 -5.65
C LEU A 280 25.45 -15.14 -7.08
N ALA A 281 24.69 -14.43 -7.92
CA ALA A 281 25.07 -14.13 -9.30
C ALA A 281 26.39 -13.35 -9.40
N VAL A 282 26.53 -12.27 -8.63
CA VAL A 282 27.73 -11.42 -8.69
C VAL A 282 28.95 -12.05 -8.03
N ARG A 283 28.74 -13.07 -7.18
CA ARG A 283 29.83 -13.90 -6.59
C ARG A 283 30.25 -15.06 -7.49
N GLY A 284 29.54 -15.30 -8.60
CA GLY A 284 29.77 -16.46 -9.46
C GLY A 284 29.43 -17.80 -8.78
N GLU A 285 28.43 -17.77 -7.91
CA GLU A 285 27.87 -18.92 -7.18
C GLU A 285 26.53 -19.38 -7.77
N LEU A 286 25.99 -18.68 -8.79
CA LEU A 286 24.69 -18.98 -9.39
C LEU A 286 24.77 -20.01 -10.53
N THR A 287 25.90 -20.11 -11.21
CA THR A 287 26.07 -20.94 -12.42
C THR A 287 27.28 -21.85 -12.30
N GLU A 288 27.21 -23.01 -12.97
CA GLU A 288 28.38 -23.88 -13.13
C GLU A 288 29.39 -23.23 -14.07
N ARG A 289 30.68 -23.31 -13.69
CA ARG A 289 31.77 -22.69 -14.44
C ARG A 289 32.20 -23.59 -15.61
N ASP A 290 32.45 -22.97 -16.76
CA ASP A 290 33.09 -23.65 -17.88
C ASP A 290 34.59 -23.28 -17.91
N GLN A 291 35.47 -24.26 -17.70
CA GLN A 291 36.92 -24.05 -17.72
C GLN A 291 37.45 -23.64 -19.11
N LYS A 292 36.66 -23.80 -20.17
CA LYS A 292 37.01 -23.37 -21.53
C LYS A 292 36.73 -21.90 -21.79
N ASP A 293 36.03 -21.22 -20.88
CA ASP A 293 35.78 -19.80 -21.03
C ASP A 293 37.10 -19.01 -21.01
N GLU A 294 37.20 -18.03 -21.90
CA GLU A 294 38.30 -17.06 -21.85
C GLU A 294 38.30 -16.32 -20.50
N PRO A 295 39.45 -16.12 -19.85
CA PRO A 295 39.48 -15.43 -18.57
C PRO A 295 39.11 -13.94 -18.75
N ALA A 296 38.51 -13.35 -17.73
CA ALA A 296 38.09 -11.95 -17.73
C ALA A 296 39.24 -10.97 -17.97
N SER A 297 40.49 -11.35 -17.68
CA SER A 297 41.69 -10.58 -18.02
C SER A 297 41.79 -10.28 -19.52
N GLU A 298 41.49 -11.26 -20.38
CA GLU A 298 41.53 -11.11 -21.85
C GLU A 298 40.38 -10.24 -22.36
N LEU A 299 39.20 -10.37 -21.76
CA LEU A 299 38.08 -9.45 -22.01
C LEU A 299 38.45 -8.01 -21.66
N LEU A 300 39.02 -7.79 -20.48
CA LEU A 300 39.43 -6.46 -20.01
C LEU A 300 40.57 -5.87 -20.86
N ALA A 301 41.45 -6.71 -21.42
CA ALA A 301 42.49 -6.30 -22.35
C ALA A 301 41.88 -5.81 -23.68
N ARG A 302 40.97 -6.58 -24.28
CA ARG A 302 40.27 -6.17 -25.51
C ARG A 302 39.45 -4.90 -25.34
N ILE A 303 38.75 -4.73 -24.21
CA ILE A 303 38.03 -3.47 -23.91
C ILE A 303 39.00 -2.28 -23.95
N ARG A 304 40.23 -2.44 -23.42
CA ARG A 304 41.24 -1.38 -23.42
C ARG A 304 41.73 -1.08 -24.83
N GLU A 305 41.99 -2.10 -25.65
CA GLU A 305 42.40 -1.92 -27.06
C GLU A 305 41.31 -1.21 -27.87
N ASP A 306 40.05 -1.62 -27.71
CA ASP A 306 38.91 -0.98 -28.34
C ASP A 306 38.80 0.49 -27.91
N LYS A 307 38.97 0.79 -26.62
CA LYS A 307 38.99 2.17 -26.11
C LYS A 307 40.12 3.00 -26.73
N LEU A 308 41.33 2.44 -26.87
CA LEU A 308 42.45 3.11 -27.53
C LEU A 308 42.16 3.38 -29.01
N ALA A 309 41.54 2.42 -29.71
CA ALA A 309 41.11 2.60 -31.09
C ALA A 309 40.03 3.70 -31.22
N MET A 310 39.08 3.78 -30.28
CA MET A 310 38.10 4.86 -30.22
C MET A 310 38.74 6.23 -30.00
N VAL A 311 39.80 6.31 -29.18
CA VAL A 311 40.59 7.55 -29.04
C VAL A 311 41.26 7.93 -30.35
N ALA A 312 41.85 6.96 -31.07
CA ALA A 312 42.47 7.21 -32.37
C ALA A 312 41.47 7.70 -33.43
N ARG A 313 40.21 7.24 -33.37
CA ARG A 313 39.11 7.72 -34.23
C ARG A 313 38.45 9.02 -33.76
N GLY A 314 38.85 9.57 -32.60
CA GLY A 314 38.26 10.79 -32.04
C GLY A 314 36.88 10.60 -31.37
N GLU A 315 36.44 9.36 -31.18
CA GLU A 315 35.16 9.00 -30.54
C GLU A 315 35.23 9.08 -29.01
N LEU A 316 36.44 8.98 -28.45
CA LEU A 316 36.69 9.03 -27.00
C LEU A 316 37.85 9.99 -26.70
N LYS A 317 37.82 10.69 -25.55
CA LYS A 317 38.91 11.60 -25.20
C LYS A 317 40.09 10.80 -24.62
N PRO A 318 41.35 11.17 -24.91
CA PRO A 318 42.52 10.47 -24.37
C PRO A 318 42.50 10.31 -22.84
N LYS A 319 41.97 11.31 -22.12
CA LYS A 319 41.83 11.29 -20.66
C LYS A 319 40.92 10.17 -20.14
N ASP A 320 39.95 9.72 -20.93
CA ASP A 320 38.96 8.71 -20.54
C ASP A 320 39.52 7.28 -20.64
N VAL A 321 40.72 7.11 -21.22
CA VAL A 321 41.50 5.85 -21.24
C VAL A 321 42.75 5.94 -20.39
N LYS A 322 43.36 7.14 -20.32
CA LYS A 322 44.55 7.42 -19.52
C LYS A 322 44.34 7.12 -18.02
N ASN A 323 43.12 7.26 -17.53
CA ASN A 323 42.77 7.03 -16.13
C ASN A 323 42.36 5.59 -15.83
N ASP A 324 42.28 4.71 -16.84
CA ASP A 324 41.94 3.30 -16.60
C ASP A 324 42.95 2.67 -15.65
N THR A 325 42.43 1.91 -14.70
CA THR A 325 43.22 1.12 -13.76
C THR A 325 43.08 -0.38 -14.05
N VAL A 326 44.09 -1.13 -13.63
CA VAL A 326 44.07 -2.60 -13.60
C VAL A 326 44.16 -3.03 -12.14
N ILE A 327 43.29 -3.96 -11.77
CA ILE A 327 43.32 -4.62 -10.47
C ILE A 327 43.99 -5.98 -10.65
N PHE A 328 44.94 -6.31 -9.79
CA PHE A 328 45.70 -7.56 -9.83
C PHE A 328 46.10 -8.00 -8.41
N THR A 329 46.45 -9.27 -8.28
CA THR A 329 46.93 -9.84 -7.01
C THR A 329 48.45 -9.70 -6.92
N GLY A 330 48.93 -9.15 -5.81
CA GLY A 330 50.36 -9.02 -5.51
C GLY A 330 50.99 -10.34 -5.08
N SER A 331 52.31 -10.37 -4.95
CA SER A 331 53.05 -11.54 -4.46
C SER A 331 52.74 -11.89 -2.99
N ASP A 332 52.19 -10.94 -2.25
CA ASP A 332 51.71 -11.08 -0.87
C ASP A 332 50.25 -11.57 -0.80
N GLY A 333 49.60 -11.83 -1.94
CA GLY A 333 48.22 -12.28 -2.02
C GLY A 333 47.17 -11.16 -1.89
N LEU A 334 47.57 -9.91 -1.69
CA LEU A 334 46.65 -8.78 -1.55
C LEU A 334 46.30 -8.15 -2.90
N ARG A 335 45.17 -7.43 -2.98
CA ARG A 335 44.72 -6.78 -4.21
C ARG A 335 45.30 -5.38 -4.34
N TYR A 336 45.86 -5.13 -5.51
CA TYR A 336 46.46 -3.86 -5.89
C TYR A 336 45.79 -3.28 -7.13
N GLU A 337 45.67 -1.96 -7.15
CA GLU A 337 45.20 -1.19 -8.29
C GLU A 337 46.31 -0.27 -8.79
N LYS A 338 46.60 -0.32 -10.09
CA LYS A 338 47.56 0.60 -10.73
C LYS A 338 47.03 1.14 -12.04
N ARG A 339 47.59 2.26 -12.51
CA ARG A 339 47.24 2.79 -13.82
C ARG A 339 47.65 1.81 -14.91
N ALA A 340 46.77 1.63 -15.87
CA ALA A 340 46.92 0.61 -16.91
C ALA A 340 47.97 0.98 -17.97
N ASP A 341 48.46 2.22 -18.00
CA ASP A 341 49.61 2.64 -18.82
C ASP A 341 50.97 2.30 -18.16
N GLY A 342 50.95 1.63 -17.00
CA GLY A 342 52.14 1.26 -16.24
C GLY A 342 52.78 2.41 -15.46
N LYS A 343 52.23 3.62 -15.52
CA LYS A 343 52.79 4.80 -14.84
C LYS A 343 52.15 4.99 -13.46
N GLY A 344 52.98 5.16 -12.44
CA GLY A 344 52.55 5.39 -11.06
C GLY A 344 52.59 4.12 -10.22
N GLU A 345 52.55 4.29 -8.90
CA GLU A 345 52.70 3.20 -7.94
C GLU A 345 51.40 2.39 -7.79
N ALA A 346 51.55 1.11 -7.50
CA ALA A 346 50.43 0.23 -7.20
C ALA A 346 49.88 0.55 -5.81
N LYS A 347 48.57 0.83 -5.73
CA LYS A 347 47.88 1.10 -4.47
C LYS A 347 47.20 -0.17 -3.98
N CYS A 348 47.45 -0.57 -2.73
CA CYS A 348 46.70 -1.64 -2.09
C CYS A 348 45.23 -1.24 -1.91
N ILE A 349 44.31 -2.07 -2.41
CA ILE A 349 42.86 -1.85 -2.34
C ILE A 349 42.13 -3.00 -1.65
N GLU A 350 42.83 -3.88 -0.93
CA GLU A 350 42.23 -5.04 -0.25
C GLU A 350 40.99 -4.69 0.57
N LYS A 351 41.06 -3.57 1.31
CA LYS A 351 39.95 -3.08 2.14
C LYS A 351 38.70 -2.65 1.35
N GLU A 352 38.85 -2.41 0.04
CA GLU A 352 37.76 -2.09 -0.86
C GLU A 352 37.13 -3.35 -1.48
N ILE A 353 37.84 -4.49 -1.51
CA ILE A 353 37.38 -5.73 -2.12
C ILE A 353 36.21 -6.32 -1.30
N PRO A 354 35.01 -6.45 -1.88
CA PRO A 354 33.84 -6.91 -1.13
C PRO A 354 33.89 -8.40 -0.78
N PHE A 355 34.44 -9.22 -1.68
CA PHE A 355 34.52 -10.68 -1.56
C PHE A 355 35.49 -11.25 -2.60
N GLU A 356 35.82 -12.52 -2.42
CA GLU A 356 36.60 -13.34 -3.35
C GLU A 356 35.79 -13.68 -4.60
N VAL A 357 36.38 -13.47 -5.78
CA VAL A 357 35.76 -13.87 -7.04
C VAL A 357 36.35 -15.19 -7.53
N PRO A 358 35.59 -16.00 -8.30
CA PRO A 358 36.07 -17.23 -8.90
C PRO A 358 37.33 -17.07 -9.75
N GLU A 359 38.06 -18.18 -9.91
CA GLU A 359 39.09 -18.27 -10.94
C GLU A 359 38.51 -17.92 -12.33
N GLY A 360 39.28 -17.17 -13.12
CA GLY A 360 38.85 -16.65 -14.42
C GLY A 360 38.02 -15.36 -14.35
N TRP A 361 37.58 -14.92 -13.16
CA TRP A 361 36.94 -13.61 -12.97
C TRP A 361 37.96 -12.56 -12.52
N SER A 362 37.62 -11.30 -12.77
CA SER A 362 38.45 -10.15 -12.37
C SER A 362 37.60 -9.05 -11.77
N TRP A 363 38.13 -8.35 -10.76
CA TRP A 363 37.58 -7.07 -10.34
C TRP A 363 37.96 -5.97 -11.33
N SER A 364 37.02 -5.05 -11.60
CA SER A 364 37.27 -3.86 -12.42
C SER A 364 36.49 -2.66 -11.87
N ARG A 365 36.96 -1.45 -12.14
CA ARG A 365 36.16 -0.23 -11.91
C ARG A 365 35.11 -0.11 -13.01
N MET A 366 33.89 0.29 -12.64
CA MET A 366 32.77 0.47 -13.57
C MET A 366 33.15 1.36 -14.77
N GLU A 367 33.91 2.44 -14.55
CA GLU A 367 34.34 3.37 -15.61
C GLU A 367 35.17 2.74 -16.74
N ARG A 368 35.81 1.59 -16.47
CA ARG A 368 36.51 0.82 -17.50
C ARG A 368 35.53 0.06 -18.40
N LEU A 369 34.35 -0.26 -17.89
CA LEU A 369 33.37 -1.15 -18.53
C LEU A 369 32.26 -0.40 -19.28
N ILE A 370 32.01 0.87 -18.95
CA ILE A 370 30.87 1.62 -19.48
C ILE A 370 31.24 3.02 -19.99
N GLN A 371 30.46 3.50 -20.94
CA GLN A 371 30.26 4.92 -21.20
C GLN A 371 29.04 5.39 -20.43
N LEU A 372 29.16 6.55 -19.77
CA LEU A 372 28.08 7.12 -18.98
C LEU A 372 27.79 8.55 -19.43
N THR A 373 26.54 8.83 -19.75
CA THR A 373 26.01 10.16 -20.07
C THR A 373 25.08 10.62 -18.96
N SER A 374 25.42 11.71 -18.30
CA SER A 374 24.56 12.33 -17.28
C SER A 374 23.59 13.30 -17.94
N GLY A 375 22.31 13.19 -17.62
CA GLY A 375 21.28 14.05 -18.20
C GLY A 375 21.29 15.48 -17.66
N ILE A 376 20.47 16.32 -18.28
CA ILE A 376 20.30 17.73 -17.91
C ILE A 376 18.82 18.11 -17.99
N ASP A 377 18.35 18.88 -17.03
CA ASP A 377 16.97 19.38 -17.08
C ASP A 377 16.80 20.40 -18.19
N LEU A 378 15.63 20.35 -18.83
CA LEU A 378 15.16 21.37 -19.75
C LEU A 378 14.34 22.43 -19.02
N ALA A 379 14.40 23.66 -19.51
CA ALA A 379 13.51 24.73 -19.06
C ALA A 379 12.07 24.45 -19.50
N LYS A 380 11.08 25.04 -18.84
CA LYS A 380 9.66 24.83 -19.15
C LYS A 380 9.29 25.18 -20.59
N ALA A 381 9.99 26.14 -21.20
CA ALA A 381 9.79 26.55 -22.59
C ALA A 381 10.43 25.60 -23.63
N ASP A 382 11.26 24.64 -23.19
CA ASP A 382 12.02 23.74 -24.05
C ASP A 382 11.38 22.34 -24.16
N TYR A 383 10.18 22.13 -23.58
CA TYR A 383 9.46 20.85 -23.69
C TYR A 383 7.95 21.04 -23.78
N ASN A 384 7.26 20.05 -24.34
CA ASN A 384 5.84 20.07 -24.64
C ASN A 384 5.16 18.74 -24.28
N SER A 385 3.82 18.72 -24.37
CA SER A 385 2.96 17.53 -24.26
C SER A 385 2.30 17.16 -25.59
N GLU A 386 2.69 17.80 -26.68
CA GLU A 386 2.09 17.69 -28.02
C GLU A 386 2.80 16.65 -28.89
N HIS A 387 3.68 15.83 -28.30
CA HIS A 387 4.47 14.82 -29.01
C HIS A 387 5.41 15.41 -30.07
N ASN A 388 5.76 16.69 -29.97
CA ASN A 388 6.69 17.34 -30.89
C ASN A 388 8.15 17.09 -30.46
N GLY A 389 8.93 16.49 -31.36
CA GLY A 389 10.35 16.16 -31.16
C GLY A 389 10.57 14.76 -30.59
N ILE A 390 11.52 14.62 -29.65
CA ILE A 390 11.87 13.32 -29.03
C ILE A 390 11.35 13.23 -27.59
N PRO A 391 11.12 12.02 -27.05
CA PRO A 391 10.69 11.84 -25.67
C PRO A 391 11.66 12.47 -24.66
N TYR A 392 11.10 13.06 -23.60
CA TYR A 392 11.83 13.66 -22.50
C TYR A 392 11.65 12.82 -21.22
N ILE A 393 12.68 12.06 -20.86
CA ILE A 393 12.71 11.18 -19.70
C ILE A 393 13.21 11.97 -18.48
N THR A 394 12.30 12.27 -17.57
CA THR A 394 12.50 13.21 -16.47
C THR A 394 12.97 12.59 -15.16
N GLY A 395 12.65 11.32 -14.94
CA GLY A 395 12.98 10.62 -13.70
C GLY A 395 12.19 9.32 -13.53
N ALA A 396 12.07 8.85 -12.30
CA ALA A 396 11.50 7.54 -11.97
C ALA A 396 10.02 7.34 -12.36
N SER A 397 9.27 8.42 -12.58
CA SER A 397 7.89 8.36 -13.09
C SER A 397 7.81 7.88 -14.53
N ASN A 398 8.91 7.96 -15.29
CA ASN A 398 8.99 7.44 -16.65
C ASN A 398 9.35 5.96 -16.71
N PHE A 399 9.48 5.25 -15.58
CA PHE A 399 9.90 3.86 -15.53
C PHE A 399 8.83 2.99 -14.88
N GLU A 400 8.33 2.02 -15.63
CA GLU A 400 7.30 1.06 -15.19
C GLU A 400 7.62 -0.33 -15.72
N ASN A 401 7.74 -1.30 -14.81
CA ASN A 401 8.01 -2.71 -15.13
C ASN A 401 9.16 -2.93 -16.13
N GLY A 402 10.26 -2.16 -15.98
CA GLY A 402 11.43 -2.23 -16.86
C GLY A 402 11.27 -1.58 -18.24
N SER A 403 10.13 -0.93 -18.49
CA SER A 403 9.84 -0.16 -19.70
C SER A 403 9.77 1.34 -19.41
N LEU A 404 9.88 2.14 -20.48
CA LEU A 404 9.78 3.59 -20.41
C LEU A 404 8.38 4.05 -20.79
N ILE A 405 7.85 5.01 -20.03
CA ILE A 405 6.59 5.71 -20.33
C ILE A 405 6.90 7.12 -20.82
N GLU A 406 6.27 7.50 -21.93
CA GLU A 406 6.38 8.80 -22.56
C GLU A 406 5.27 9.74 -22.07
N ASN A 407 5.65 10.82 -21.40
CA ASN A 407 4.69 11.81 -20.90
C ASN A 407 5.02 13.25 -21.35
N ARG A 408 6.20 13.45 -21.96
CA ARG A 408 6.75 14.76 -22.36
C ARG A 408 7.67 14.60 -23.55
N TRP A 409 7.77 15.63 -24.40
CA TRP A 409 8.63 15.66 -25.59
C TRP A 409 9.38 16.99 -25.70
N THR A 410 10.45 17.00 -26.50
CA THR A 410 11.26 18.19 -26.77
C THR A 410 11.80 18.16 -28.20
N ASP A 411 11.69 19.30 -28.88
CA ASP A 411 12.33 19.60 -30.16
C ASP A 411 13.72 20.26 -29.98
N LYS A 412 14.12 20.54 -28.73
CA LYS A 412 15.38 21.21 -28.36
C LYS A 412 16.23 20.37 -27.39
N PRO A 413 16.59 19.12 -27.75
CA PRO A 413 17.33 18.25 -26.85
C PRO A 413 18.75 18.76 -26.59
N LYS A 414 19.23 18.59 -25.35
CA LYS A 414 20.60 18.96 -24.91
C LYS A 414 21.45 17.78 -24.47
N ARG A 415 20.84 16.67 -24.04
CA ARG A 415 21.50 15.42 -23.65
C ARG A 415 20.66 14.25 -24.10
N ILE A 416 21.19 13.49 -25.05
CA ILE A 416 20.46 12.44 -25.75
C ILE A 416 20.97 11.08 -25.28
N SER A 417 20.03 10.17 -25.09
CA SER A 417 20.23 8.72 -25.04
C SER A 417 19.69 8.11 -26.33
N HIS A 418 20.32 7.04 -26.80
CA HIS A 418 19.98 6.38 -28.05
C HIS A 418 19.35 5.01 -27.80
N ARG A 419 18.74 4.46 -28.86
CA ARG A 419 18.17 3.11 -28.82
C ARG A 419 19.20 2.12 -28.29
N GLY A 420 18.80 1.35 -27.29
CA GLY A 420 19.62 0.35 -26.64
C GLY A 420 20.36 0.84 -25.40
N ASP A 421 20.47 2.15 -25.14
CA ASP A 421 21.09 2.63 -23.90
C ASP A 421 20.33 2.12 -22.68
N LEU A 422 21.06 1.70 -21.63
CA LEU A 422 20.48 1.39 -20.34
C LEU A 422 20.27 2.70 -19.57
N LEU A 423 19.02 3.07 -19.33
CA LEU A 423 18.70 4.24 -18.53
C LEU A 423 18.62 3.85 -17.06
N PHE A 424 19.18 4.70 -16.19
CA PHE A 424 19.29 4.49 -14.75
C PHE A 424 18.91 5.75 -13.98
N THR A 425 18.00 5.64 -13.02
CA THR A 425 17.60 6.78 -12.17
C THR A 425 18.56 6.97 -11.00
N CYS A 426 19.22 8.13 -10.95
CA CYS A 426 20.25 8.43 -9.96
C CYS A 426 19.79 9.38 -8.84
N LYS A 427 18.65 10.07 -8.97
CA LYS A 427 18.08 10.97 -7.95
C LYS A 427 16.57 10.78 -7.80
N GLY A 428 16.02 11.17 -6.64
CA GLY A 428 14.63 10.90 -6.29
C GLY A 428 14.46 9.43 -5.91
N THR A 429 13.73 8.65 -6.70
CA THR A 429 13.72 7.19 -6.57
C THR A 429 14.93 6.62 -7.31
N VAL A 430 15.92 6.15 -6.56
CA VAL A 430 17.19 5.63 -7.10
C VAL A 430 17.06 4.17 -7.52
N GLY A 431 17.65 3.82 -8.68
CA GLY A 431 17.84 2.43 -9.11
C GLY A 431 16.75 1.85 -10.02
N LYS A 432 15.77 2.62 -10.48
CA LYS A 432 14.93 2.18 -11.60
C LYS A 432 15.76 2.14 -12.88
N MET A 433 15.53 1.10 -13.68
CA MET A 433 16.27 0.83 -14.90
C MET A 433 15.34 0.40 -16.04
N ALA A 434 15.67 0.80 -17.26
CA ALA A 434 14.97 0.38 -18.47
C ALA A 434 15.89 0.56 -19.69
N ILE A 435 15.70 -0.29 -20.70
CA ILE A 435 16.38 -0.14 -21.99
C ILE A 435 15.62 0.90 -22.82
N ASN A 436 16.34 1.89 -23.35
CA ASN A 436 15.76 2.84 -24.27
C ASN A 436 15.36 2.17 -25.59
N LYS A 437 14.05 2.12 -25.88
CA LYS A 437 13.51 1.58 -27.14
C LYS A 437 13.31 2.65 -28.22
N PHE A 438 13.35 3.93 -27.84
CA PHE A 438 13.25 5.06 -28.75
C PHE A 438 14.53 5.20 -29.57
N THR A 439 14.42 5.70 -30.80
CA THR A 439 15.59 6.03 -31.61
C THR A 439 16.52 7.00 -30.87
N SER A 440 15.93 8.03 -30.26
CA SER A 440 16.57 9.02 -29.41
C SER A 440 15.61 9.47 -28.33
N ALA A 441 16.11 9.76 -27.13
CA ALA A 441 15.34 10.37 -26.04
C ALA A 441 16.22 11.33 -25.24
N HIS A 442 15.70 12.51 -24.89
CA HIS A 442 16.40 13.43 -24.00
C HIS A 442 16.27 12.95 -22.54
N ILE A 443 17.37 13.02 -21.78
CA ILE A 443 17.41 12.59 -20.37
C ILE A 443 17.66 13.77 -19.42
N ALA A 444 16.85 13.86 -18.36
CA ALA A 444 16.96 14.86 -17.29
C ALA A 444 18.09 14.58 -16.31
N ARG A 445 18.39 15.52 -15.39
CA ARG A 445 19.48 15.40 -14.41
C ARG A 445 19.36 14.18 -13.49
N GLN A 446 18.15 13.64 -13.35
CA GLN A 446 17.86 12.49 -12.48
C GLN A 446 18.11 11.15 -13.17
N VAL A 447 18.45 11.16 -14.47
CA VAL A 447 18.63 9.97 -15.29
C VAL A 447 20.04 9.97 -15.90
N MET A 448 20.66 8.81 -15.90
CA MET A 448 21.91 8.54 -16.59
C MET A 448 21.65 7.53 -17.70
N ALA A 449 22.27 7.72 -18.86
CA ALA A 449 22.36 6.70 -19.89
C ALA A 449 23.70 5.99 -19.75
N ILE A 450 23.66 4.65 -19.73
CA ILE A 450 24.80 3.77 -19.54
C ILE A 450 24.87 2.85 -20.75
N ASN A 451 26.03 2.83 -21.41
CA ASN A 451 26.29 1.92 -22.52
C ASN A 451 27.56 1.12 -22.24
N PRO A 452 27.50 -0.22 -22.14
CA PRO A 452 28.69 -1.04 -21.97
C PRO A 452 29.61 -1.00 -23.19
N TYR A 453 30.92 -1.11 -22.96
CA TYR A 453 31.87 -1.43 -24.04
C TYR A 453 31.67 -2.86 -24.54
N ARG A 454 32.22 -3.14 -25.73
CA ARG A 454 32.11 -4.46 -26.36
C ARG A 454 32.64 -5.55 -25.43
N GLY A 455 31.87 -6.62 -25.29
CA GLY A 455 32.21 -7.76 -24.44
C GLY A 455 31.71 -7.68 -22.99
N VAL A 456 31.03 -6.58 -22.62
CA VAL A 456 30.21 -6.53 -21.40
C VAL A 456 28.74 -6.70 -21.80
N ASP A 457 28.11 -7.76 -21.32
CA ASP A 457 26.69 -8.01 -21.54
C ASP A 457 25.85 -6.97 -20.80
N LYS A 458 24.89 -6.37 -21.52
CA LYS A 458 24.09 -5.26 -21.01
C LYS A 458 23.10 -5.69 -19.93
N LEU A 459 22.53 -6.88 -20.08
CA LEU A 459 21.61 -7.42 -19.09
C LEU A 459 22.39 -7.83 -17.85
N TYR A 460 23.59 -8.41 -18.00
CA TYR A 460 24.49 -8.66 -16.86
C TYR A 460 24.82 -7.37 -16.10
N LEU A 461 25.20 -6.30 -16.83
CA LEU A 461 25.47 -4.99 -16.25
C LEU A 461 24.25 -4.44 -15.48
N GLN A 462 23.04 -4.64 -16.00
CA GLN A 462 21.81 -4.25 -15.30
C GLN A 462 21.66 -5.01 -13.97
N GLN A 463 22.00 -6.30 -13.90
CA GLN A 463 21.98 -7.07 -12.65
C GLN A 463 23.04 -6.59 -11.65
N VAL A 464 24.25 -6.28 -12.12
CA VAL A 464 25.32 -5.70 -11.29
C VAL A 464 24.89 -4.34 -10.71
N LEU A 465 24.28 -3.48 -11.52
CA LEU A 465 23.75 -2.20 -11.05
C LEU A 465 22.64 -2.38 -10.01
N ALA A 466 21.75 -3.36 -10.20
CA ALA A 466 20.72 -3.69 -9.22
C ALA A 466 21.34 -4.10 -7.87
N TRP A 467 22.35 -4.98 -7.91
CA TRP A 467 23.09 -5.41 -6.72
C TRP A 467 23.79 -4.26 -6.01
N HIS A 468 24.43 -3.34 -6.75
CA HIS A 468 25.06 -2.16 -6.16
C HIS A 468 24.06 -1.23 -5.48
N VAL A 469 22.93 -0.95 -6.13
CA VAL A 469 21.86 -0.14 -5.54
C VAL A 469 21.37 -0.76 -4.26
N GLU A 470 21.17 -2.08 -4.24
CA GLU A 470 20.73 -2.77 -3.02
C GLU A 470 21.77 -2.72 -1.91
N THR A 471 23.04 -2.89 -2.24
CA THR A 471 24.14 -2.78 -1.28
C THR A 471 24.20 -1.37 -0.66
N ILE A 472 24.00 -0.33 -1.47
CA ILE A 472 23.91 1.06 -0.99
C ILE A 472 22.67 1.24 -0.11
N ARG A 473 21.51 0.69 -0.51
CA ARG A 473 20.25 0.73 0.29
C ARG A 473 20.43 0.11 1.66
N ARG A 474 21.15 -1.01 1.77
CA ARG A 474 21.38 -1.67 3.07
C ARG A 474 22.30 -0.87 3.99
N LYS A 475 23.31 -0.20 3.43
CA LYS A 475 24.25 0.64 4.18
C LYS A 475 23.63 1.97 4.59
N ALA A 476 22.79 2.56 3.75
CA ALA A 476 22.00 3.73 4.08
C ALA A 476 20.85 3.29 5.01
N LYS A 477 20.93 3.57 6.31
CA LYS A 477 19.83 3.33 7.27
C LYS A 477 18.62 4.26 6.99
N GLY A 478 18.00 4.17 5.82
CA GLY A 478 16.90 5.04 5.37
C GLY A 478 17.11 5.63 3.97
N PHE A 479 16.92 6.94 3.84
CA PHE A 479 16.96 7.67 2.57
C PHE A 479 18.35 7.60 1.91
N ILE A 480 18.40 7.18 0.63
CA ILE A 480 19.63 7.29 -0.16
C ILE A 480 19.72 8.71 -0.73
N PRO A 481 20.71 9.52 -0.33
CA PRO A 481 21.06 10.70 -1.11
C PRO A 481 21.52 10.19 -2.49
N GLY A 482 20.88 10.67 -3.56
CA GLY A 482 21.05 10.13 -4.92
C GLY A 482 22.49 9.78 -5.32
N ILE A 483 22.65 8.81 -6.22
CA ILE A 483 23.96 8.29 -6.63
C ILE A 483 24.66 9.30 -7.54
N GLU A 484 25.78 9.83 -7.07
CA GLU A 484 26.63 10.69 -7.87
C GLU A 484 27.36 9.92 -8.97
N ARG A 485 27.64 10.60 -10.09
CA ARG A 485 28.38 10.03 -11.23
C ARG A 485 29.70 9.37 -10.81
N GLY A 486 30.48 10.06 -9.97
CA GLY A 486 31.80 9.58 -9.53
C GLY A 486 31.71 8.32 -8.68
N VAL A 487 30.68 8.20 -7.85
CA VAL A 487 30.43 6.99 -7.03
C VAL A 487 30.15 5.79 -7.92
N LEU A 488 29.30 5.96 -8.94
CA LEU A 488 28.98 4.89 -9.88
C LEU A 488 30.18 4.48 -10.72
N LEU A 489 30.94 5.44 -11.26
CA LEU A 489 32.12 5.17 -12.10
C LEU A 489 33.26 4.46 -11.34
N LYS A 490 33.44 4.76 -10.06
CA LYS A 490 34.49 4.15 -9.21
C LYS A 490 34.03 2.86 -8.52
N ALA A 491 32.78 2.43 -8.71
CA ALA A 491 32.28 1.20 -8.12
C ALA A 491 33.10 0.00 -8.59
N LEU A 492 33.44 -0.90 -7.65
CA LEU A 492 34.08 -2.18 -7.94
C LEU A 492 33.05 -3.18 -8.44
N VAL A 493 33.29 -3.73 -9.62
CA VAL A 493 32.39 -4.66 -10.32
C VAL A 493 33.13 -5.98 -10.56
N PRO A 494 32.51 -7.13 -10.24
CA PRO A 494 33.04 -8.42 -10.64
C PRO A 494 32.77 -8.64 -12.14
N VAL A 495 33.81 -9.00 -12.87
CA VAL A 495 33.76 -9.20 -14.32
C VAL A 495 34.03 -10.69 -14.62
N PRO A 496 33.00 -11.44 -15.03
CA PRO A 496 33.15 -12.78 -15.57
C PRO A 496 33.58 -12.75 -17.05
N PRO A 497 33.99 -13.91 -17.60
CA PRO A 497 33.97 -14.15 -19.05
C PRO A 497 32.62 -13.78 -19.69
N LEU A 498 32.61 -13.35 -20.95
CA LEU A 498 31.37 -12.94 -21.63
C LEU A 498 30.34 -14.08 -21.72
N ALA A 499 30.80 -15.32 -21.94
CA ALA A 499 29.92 -16.48 -21.99
C ALA A 499 29.25 -16.73 -20.62
N GLU A 500 30.03 -16.65 -19.54
CA GLU A 500 29.52 -16.72 -18.16
C GLU A 500 28.53 -15.59 -17.83
N GLN A 501 28.79 -14.34 -18.23
CA GLN A 501 27.83 -13.23 -18.06
C GLN A 501 26.45 -13.58 -18.62
N ARG A 502 26.40 -14.18 -19.82
CA ARG A 502 25.15 -14.62 -20.46
C ARG A 502 24.53 -15.84 -19.80
N ARG A 503 25.32 -16.75 -19.21
CA ARG A 503 24.79 -17.85 -18.40
C ARG A 503 24.13 -17.33 -17.12
N ILE A 504 24.78 -16.38 -16.43
CA ILE A 504 24.23 -15.72 -15.24
C ILE A 504 22.91 -15.03 -15.54
N VAL A 505 22.84 -14.25 -16.62
CA VAL A 505 21.59 -13.58 -17.03
C VAL A 505 20.46 -14.58 -17.22
N ARG A 506 20.71 -15.67 -17.96
CA ARG A 506 19.71 -16.72 -18.18
C ARG A 506 19.28 -17.40 -16.89
N ALA A 507 20.20 -17.64 -15.97
CA ALA A 507 19.89 -18.24 -14.67
C ALA A 507 19.02 -17.31 -13.81
N ILE A 508 19.34 -16.02 -13.76
CA ILE A 508 18.52 -15.01 -13.05
C ILE A 508 17.13 -14.94 -13.67
N GLU A 509 17.02 -14.87 -14.99
CA GLU A 509 15.75 -14.84 -15.70
C GLU A 509 14.91 -16.08 -15.40
N ALA A 510 15.53 -17.28 -15.41
CA ALA A 510 14.83 -18.52 -15.07
C ALA A 510 14.25 -18.49 -13.64
N VAL A 511 15.01 -18.00 -12.66
CA VAL A 511 14.53 -17.86 -11.27
C VAL A 511 13.40 -16.83 -11.18
N ILE A 512 13.56 -15.67 -11.82
CA ILE A 512 12.52 -14.62 -11.79
C ILE A 512 11.23 -15.10 -12.46
N SER A 513 11.33 -15.74 -13.63
CA SER A 513 10.18 -16.31 -14.34
C SER A 513 9.46 -17.37 -13.52
N ALA A 514 10.17 -18.25 -12.81
CA ALA A 514 9.57 -19.24 -11.93
C ALA A 514 8.81 -18.61 -10.74
N THR A 515 9.22 -17.41 -10.32
CA THR A 515 8.60 -16.68 -9.20
C THR A 515 7.49 -15.69 -9.60
N SER A 516 7.18 -15.54 -10.90
CA SER A 516 6.20 -14.56 -11.41
C SER A 516 4.81 -15.14 -11.68
N LEU A 517 4.48 -16.30 -11.09
CA LEU A 517 3.20 -17.01 -11.25
C LEU A 517 2.06 -16.42 -10.42
#